data_AF-A0A7C5NZ86-F1
#
_entry.id   AF-A0A7C5NZ86-F1
#
_cell.length_a   1.000
_cell.length_b   1.000
_cell.length_c   1.000
_cell.angle_alpha   90.00
_cell.angle_beta   90.00
_cell.angle_gamma   90.00
#
_symmetry.space_group_name_H-M   'P 1'
#
loop_
_entity.id
_entity.type
_entity.pdbx_description
1 polymer ?
#
loop_
_entity_poly.entity_id
_entity_poly.type
_entity_poly.pdbx_seq_one_letter_code
_entity_poly.pdbx_strand_id
1 'polypeptide(L)'
;MKRILILLMIVLGSIQLFAQNKNIPNDKLMLKDGSILYGQILNYEIGGNIEFKLNSGRILTFSSNEIKKIEMHSDEKETIQAKYEFKHEVYYNNFSASMISGSSSANNRILLFRTGVGLYYALGYRYNDFLSVGLGTGIETYSYGLKELFVPVHFDYMAFLKKSKVSPFVRLQAGYGFLASADENVIEKNGGLNFCTGFGIKYPGYDSLDYLFDINFKYQKAYFVYHTNTWSDQISY
;
A
#
# COMPACT_ATOMS: atom_id res chain seq x y z
N MET A 1 -12.61 -14.89 22.05
CA MET A 1 -12.51 -13.42 21.92
C MET A 1 -11.28 -12.85 22.63
N LYS A 2 -11.10 -13.03 23.95
CA LYS A 2 -9.94 -12.50 24.70
C LYS A 2 -8.56 -12.92 24.15
N ARG A 3 -8.43 -14.18 23.68
CA ARG A 3 -7.18 -14.70 23.09
C ARG A 3 -6.79 -14.05 21.75
N ILE A 4 -7.79 -13.66 20.94
CA ILE A 4 -7.57 -12.96 19.66
C ILE A 4 -7.11 -11.52 19.92
N LEU A 5 -7.67 -10.88 20.96
CA LEU A 5 -7.31 -9.51 21.35
C LEU A 5 -5.85 -9.41 21.83
N ILE A 6 -5.39 -10.42 22.58
CA ILE A 6 -3.99 -10.51 23.04
C ILE A 6 -3.03 -10.69 21.85
N LEU A 7 -3.41 -11.52 20.88
CA LEU A 7 -2.60 -11.75 19.69
C LEU A 7 -2.50 -10.49 18.80
N LEU A 8 -3.58 -9.71 18.71
CA LEU A 8 -3.61 -8.42 18.00
C LEU A 8 -2.71 -7.37 18.68
N MET A 9 -2.69 -7.32 20.02
CA MET A 9 -1.82 -6.41 20.77
C MET A 9 -0.33 -6.74 20.61
N ILE A 10 0.03 -8.03 20.53
CA ILE A 10 1.43 -8.45 20.34
C ILE A 10 1.93 -8.07 18.94
N VAL A 11 1.07 -8.19 17.90
CA VAL A 11 1.40 -7.79 16.52
C VAL A 11 1.52 -6.26 16.38
N LEU A 12 0.73 -5.49 17.12
CA LEU A 12 0.83 -4.02 17.11
C LEU A 12 2.06 -3.52 17.90
N GLY A 13 2.50 -4.26 18.94
CA GLY A 13 3.66 -3.91 19.77
C GLY A 13 5.02 -4.11 19.07
N SER A 14 5.13 -5.06 18.13
CA SER A 14 6.40 -5.34 17.43
C SER A 14 6.80 -4.26 16.42
N ILE A 15 5.90 -3.33 16.08
CA ILE A 15 6.16 -2.23 15.13
C ILE A 15 7.01 -1.11 15.78
N GLN A 16 7.08 -1.06 17.11
CA GLN A 16 7.78 0.01 17.85
C GLN A 16 9.30 -0.21 18.01
N LEU A 17 9.85 -1.36 17.60
CA LEU A 17 11.26 -1.71 17.83
C LEU A 17 12.24 -1.19 16.75
N PHE A 18 11.78 -0.50 15.71
CA PHE A 18 12.65 0.02 14.63
C PHE A 18 13.12 1.48 14.82
N ALA A 19 12.99 2.07 16.00
CA ALA A 19 13.21 3.51 16.21
C ALA A 19 14.42 3.88 17.10
N GLN A 20 15.47 3.06 17.17
CA GLN A 20 16.72 3.43 17.86
C GLN A 20 17.91 3.38 16.92
N ASN A 21 17.94 4.29 15.95
CA ASN A 21 19.18 4.62 15.25
C ASN A 21 19.80 5.83 15.96
N LYS A 22 20.67 5.57 16.95
CA LYS A 22 21.46 6.63 17.57
C LYS A 22 22.56 7.01 16.58
N ASN A 23 22.29 8.03 15.75
CA ASN A 23 23.29 8.62 14.86
C ASN A 23 24.48 9.07 15.72
N ILE A 24 25.63 8.41 15.54
CA ILE A 24 26.90 8.87 16.10
C ILE A 24 27.56 9.65 14.97
N PRO A 25 27.78 10.97 15.11
CA PRO A 25 28.45 11.75 14.09
C PRO A 25 29.83 11.15 13.80
N ASN A 26 30.17 11.02 12.52
CA ASN A 26 31.37 10.32 12.08
C ASN A 26 32.20 11.18 11.12
N ASP A 27 32.30 12.49 11.38
CA ASP A 27 33.14 13.41 10.62
C ASP A 27 34.60 12.95 10.73
N LYS A 28 35.31 13.03 9.61
CA LYS A 28 36.72 12.63 9.51
C LYS A 28 37.60 13.83 9.19
N LEU A 29 38.53 14.13 10.09
CA LEU A 29 39.53 15.19 9.95
C LEU A 29 40.90 14.58 9.66
N MET A 30 41.48 14.92 8.51
CA MET A 30 42.83 14.46 8.12
C MET A 30 43.82 15.61 8.22
N LEU A 31 44.84 15.43 9.05
CA LEU A 31 45.92 16.39 9.27
C LEU A 31 47.06 16.17 8.26
N LYS A 32 47.90 17.19 8.05
CA LYS A 32 49.03 17.13 7.09
C LYS A 32 50.14 16.17 7.51
N ASP A 33 50.25 15.90 8.81
CA ASP A 33 51.15 14.90 9.39
C ASP A 33 50.71 13.45 9.09
N GLY A 34 49.51 13.24 8.55
CA GLY A 34 48.92 11.93 8.26
C GLY A 34 47.97 11.41 9.33
N SER A 35 47.79 12.12 10.44
CA SER A 35 46.85 11.77 11.51
C SER A 35 45.40 11.87 11.02
N ILE A 36 44.54 10.95 11.48
CA ILE A 36 43.11 10.90 11.13
C ILE A 36 42.28 10.88 12.41
N LEU A 37 41.34 11.82 12.53
CA LEU A 37 40.47 11.97 13.70
C LEU A 37 39.00 11.79 13.32
N TYR A 38 38.23 11.15 14.19
CA TYR A 38 36.79 10.89 14.02
C TYR A 38 35.97 11.61 15.08
N GLY A 39 34.90 12.29 14.68
CA GLY A 39 34.18 13.20 15.58
C GLY A 39 33.07 14.03 14.92
N GLN A 40 32.88 15.23 15.46
CA GLN A 40 31.94 16.25 15.00
C GLN A 40 32.64 17.61 14.90
N ILE A 41 32.51 18.30 13.78
CA ILE A 41 32.98 19.69 13.64
C ILE A 41 31.96 20.62 14.32
N LEU A 42 32.42 21.43 15.28
CA LEU A 42 31.58 22.35 16.02
C LEU A 42 31.57 23.76 15.41
N ASN A 43 32.73 24.22 14.94
CA ASN A 43 32.88 25.53 14.32
C ASN A 43 34.00 25.52 13.27
N TYR A 44 33.82 26.29 12.20
CA TYR A 44 34.79 26.43 11.11
C TYR A 44 34.94 27.89 10.67
N GLU A 45 36.11 28.47 10.95
CA GLU A 45 36.51 29.78 10.43
C GLU A 45 37.40 29.58 9.19
N ILE A 46 36.95 30.10 8.03
CA ILE A 46 37.69 30.00 6.78
C ILE A 46 39.06 30.71 6.91
N GLY A 47 40.14 29.93 6.84
CA GLY A 47 41.51 30.44 7.03
C GLY A 47 41.90 30.68 8.50
N GLY A 48 40.99 30.42 9.44
CA GLY A 48 41.19 30.54 10.87
C GLY A 48 41.33 29.17 11.55
N ASN A 49 40.64 29.00 12.68
CA ASN A 49 40.68 27.77 13.48
C ASN A 49 39.46 26.89 13.23
N ILE A 50 39.62 25.58 13.49
CA ILE A 50 38.55 24.58 13.48
C ILE A 50 38.41 24.00 14.87
N GLU A 51 37.19 24.01 15.42
CA GLU A 51 36.86 23.30 16.66
C GLU A 51 36.26 21.93 16.34
N PHE A 52 36.93 20.87 16.80
CA PHE A 52 36.59 19.48 16.52
C PHE A 52 36.36 18.68 17.80
N LYS A 53 35.18 18.07 17.93
CA LYS A 53 34.83 17.22 19.06
C LYS A 53 35.03 15.75 18.69
N LEU A 54 35.96 15.08 19.35
CA LEU A 54 36.17 13.64 19.20
C LEU A 54 34.95 12.85 19.69
N ASN A 55 34.77 11.64 19.17
CA ASN A 55 33.74 10.70 19.66
C ASN A 55 33.84 10.39 21.16
N SER A 56 35.03 10.56 21.75
CA SER A 56 35.26 10.47 23.20
C SER A 56 34.72 11.66 24.01
N GLY A 57 34.20 12.70 23.35
CA GLY A 57 33.65 13.91 23.95
C GLY A 57 34.64 15.06 24.12
N ARG A 58 35.94 14.84 23.85
CA ARG A 58 36.99 15.87 23.97
C ARG A 58 36.97 16.82 22.78
N ILE A 59 37.06 18.13 23.06
CA ILE A 59 37.13 19.19 22.04
C ILE A 59 38.59 19.58 21.82
N LEU A 60 38.98 19.72 20.55
CA LEU A 60 40.31 20.11 20.08
C LEU A 60 40.18 21.27 19.09
N THR A 61 41.14 22.18 19.10
CA THR A 61 41.21 23.31 18.16
C THR A 61 42.41 23.15 17.27
N PHE A 62 42.20 23.17 15.96
CA PHE A 62 43.25 23.02 14.94
C PHE A 62 43.33 24.27 14.07
N SER A 63 44.54 24.66 13.66
CA SER A 63 44.70 25.72 12.66
C SER A 63 44.37 25.17 11.27
N SER A 64 43.70 25.95 10.42
CA SER A 64 43.44 25.57 9.02
C SER A 64 44.72 25.16 8.26
N ASN A 65 45.88 25.69 8.66
CA ASN A 65 47.17 25.36 8.05
C ASN A 65 47.66 23.94 8.34
N GLU A 66 47.18 23.30 9.41
CA GLU A 66 47.57 21.94 9.82
C GLU A 66 46.71 20.87 9.13
N ILE A 67 45.64 21.30 8.47
CA ILE A 67 44.59 20.44 7.95
C ILE A 67 44.86 20.14 6.48
N LYS A 68 44.82 18.87 6.14
CA LYS A 68 45.00 18.38 4.77
C LYS A 68 43.66 18.19 4.07
N LYS A 69 42.70 17.60 4.77
CA LYS A 69 41.38 17.28 4.23
C LYS A 69 40.35 17.18 5.34
N ILE A 70 39.14 17.66 5.07
CA ILE A 70 37.98 17.51 5.93
C ILE A 70 36.96 16.68 5.16
N GLU A 71 36.50 15.59 5.76
CA GLU A 71 35.40 14.76 5.28
C GLU A 71 34.26 14.89 6.29
N MET A 72 33.33 15.82 6.05
CA MET A 72 32.16 15.97 6.90
C MET A 72 31.21 14.80 6.63
N HIS A 73 30.97 13.99 7.64
CA HIS A 73 29.90 13.01 7.64
C HIS A 73 28.69 13.72 8.21
N SER A 74 28.00 14.45 7.34
CA SER A 74 26.76 15.07 7.73
C SER A 74 25.79 13.97 8.21
N ASP A 75 25.44 14.02 9.50
CA ASP A 75 24.29 13.26 10.05
C ASP A 75 22.97 13.80 9.50
N GLU A 76 23.01 15.01 8.95
CA GLU A 76 22.26 15.23 7.74
C GLU A 76 22.80 14.25 6.71
N LYS A 77 22.15 13.09 6.56
CA LYS A 77 21.61 12.86 5.23
C LYS A 77 21.13 14.23 4.83
N GLU A 78 21.90 14.92 3.98
CA GLU A 78 21.41 16.06 3.24
C GLU A 78 20.13 15.45 2.76
N THR A 79 19.04 15.89 3.38
CA THR A 79 17.76 15.38 3.03
C THR A 79 17.56 16.26 1.80
N ILE A 80 18.31 15.98 0.74
CA ILE A 80 17.69 15.44 -0.43
C ILE A 80 16.72 14.29 0.08
N GLN A 81 15.63 14.45 0.85
CA GLN A 81 14.52 15.38 0.62
C GLN A 81 14.90 16.28 -0.55
N ALA A 82 15.16 15.62 -1.70
CA ALA A 82 14.54 16.00 -2.94
C ALA A 82 13.15 16.12 -2.41
N LYS A 83 12.81 17.35 -2.03
CA LYS A 83 11.56 17.74 -1.42
C LYS A 83 10.67 16.97 -2.32
N TYR A 84 10.12 15.86 -1.82
CA TYR A 84 9.50 14.92 -2.73
C TYR A 84 8.23 15.69 -2.98
N GLU A 85 8.35 16.57 -3.97
CA GLU A 85 7.31 17.28 -4.62
C GLU A 85 6.59 16.08 -5.17
N PHE A 86 5.64 15.62 -4.35
CA PHE A 86 4.54 14.85 -4.84
C PHE A 86 4.09 15.68 -6.02
N LYS A 87 4.47 15.23 -7.21
CA LYS A 87 3.84 15.66 -8.43
C LYS A 87 2.38 15.38 -8.14
N HIS A 88 1.67 16.45 -7.81
CA HIS A 88 0.35 16.34 -7.25
C HIS A 88 -0.54 16.04 -8.43
N GLU A 89 -0.57 14.76 -8.81
CA GLU A 89 -1.45 14.29 -9.86
C GLU A 89 -2.85 14.31 -9.27
N VAL A 90 -3.51 15.41 -9.62
CA VAL A 90 -4.86 15.77 -9.22
C VAL A 90 -5.85 14.69 -9.66
N TYR A 91 -5.57 14.01 -10.78
CA TYR A 91 -6.39 12.93 -11.33
C TYR A 91 -5.60 11.64 -11.34
N TYR A 92 -6.29 10.51 -11.14
CA TYR A 92 -5.68 9.19 -11.25
C TYR A 92 -6.47 8.30 -12.20
N ASN A 93 -5.74 7.40 -12.84
CA ASN A 93 -6.28 6.26 -13.57
C ASN A 93 -5.69 5.00 -12.94
N ASN A 94 -6.55 4.10 -12.48
CA ASN A 94 -6.16 2.87 -11.80
C ASN A 94 -6.65 1.68 -12.62
N PHE A 95 -5.72 0.86 -13.10
CA PHE A 95 -6.01 -0.43 -13.71
C PHE A 95 -5.55 -1.53 -12.77
N SER A 96 -6.41 -2.49 -12.47
CA SER A 96 -6.14 -3.54 -11.50
C SER A 96 -6.66 -4.90 -11.95
N ALA A 97 -5.93 -5.95 -11.57
CA ALA A 97 -6.35 -7.33 -11.73
C ALA A 97 -6.40 -8.00 -10.34
N SER A 98 -7.42 -8.81 -10.10
CA SER A 98 -7.60 -9.50 -8.82
C SER A 98 -7.89 -10.97 -9.01
N MET A 99 -7.38 -11.80 -8.10
CA MET A 99 -7.88 -13.15 -7.89
C MET A 99 -8.89 -13.12 -6.75
N ILE A 100 -10.03 -13.75 -6.95
CA ILE A 100 -11.14 -13.82 -6.00
C ILE A 100 -11.25 -15.26 -5.52
N SER A 101 -11.43 -15.44 -4.23
CA SER A 101 -11.55 -16.77 -3.62
C SER A 101 -12.43 -16.70 -2.40
N GLY A 102 -13.44 -17.56 -2.30
CA GLY A 102 -14.42 -17.49 -1.23
C GLY A 102 -15.55 -18.50 -1.35
N SER A 103 -16.53 -18.38 -0.45
CA SER A 103 -17.75 -19.19 -0.52
C SER A 103 -18.87 -18.38 -1.17
N SER A 104 -19.74 -19.08 -1.90
CA SER A 104 -21.01 -18.52 -2.38
C SER A 104 -22.13 -19.10 -1.52
N SER A 105 -23.24 -18.39 -1.37
CA SER A 105 -24.44 -18.94 -0.74
C SER A 105 -25.65 -18.69 -1.61
N ALA A 106 -26.43 -19.75 -1.84
CA ALA A 106 -27.73 -19.68 -2.47
C ALA A 106 -28.75 -20.37 -1.56
N ASN A 107 -29.95 -19.80 -1.45
CA ASN A 107 -31.04 -20.34 -0.61
C ASN A 107 -30.61 -20.69 0.83
N ASN A 108 -29.82 -19.83 1.48
CA ASN A 108 -29.27 -20.02 2.84
C ASN A 108 -28.41 -21.27 3.03
N ARG A 109 -27.92 -21.88 1.96
CA ARG A 109 -26.92 -22.97 2.01
C ARG A 109 -25.58 -22.41 1.58
N ILE A 110 -24.53 -22.67 2.36
CA ILE A 110 -23.16 -22.37 1.96
C ILE A 110 -22.82 -23.35 0.83
N LEU A 111 -22.60 -22.82 -0.36
CA LEU A 111 -22.13 -23.58 -1.51
C LEU A 111 -20.61 -23.75 -1.44
N LEU A 112 -20.12 -24.60 -2.34
CA LEU A 112 -18.70 -24.92 -2.53
C LEU A 112 -17.80 -23.69 -2.55
N PHE A 113 -16.54 -23.90 -2.16
CA PHE A 113 -15.48 -22.94 -2.37
C PHE A 113 -15.36 -22.61 -3.87
N ARG A 114 -15.39 -21.32 -4.19
CA ARG A 114 -15.28 -20.83 -5.55
C ARG A 114 -14.12 -19.86 -5.67
N THR A 115 -13.55 -19.86 -6.86
CA THR A 115 -12.47 -18.96 -7.26
C THR A 115 -12.88 -18.25 -8.52
N GLY A 116 -12.31 -17.07 -8.70
CA GLY A 116 -12.68 -16.15 -9.74
C GLY A 116 -11.56 -15.17 -10.03
N VAL A 117 -11.77 -14.37 -11.06
CA VAL A 117 -10.84 -13.32 -11.46
C VAL A 117 -11.62 -12.05 -11.75
N GLY A 118 -10.97 -10.91 -11.59
CA GLY A 118 -11.54 -9.61 -11.89
C GLY A 118 -10.51 -8.69 -12.53
N LEU A 119 -10.96 -7.88 -13.48
CA LEU A 119 -10.25 -6.74 -14.02
C LEU A 119 -11.07 -5.48 -13.71
N TYR A 120 -10.43 -4.46 -13.15
CA TYR A 120 -11.11 -3.21 -12.80
C TYR A 120 -10.35 -2.02 -13.34
N TYR A 121 -11.12 -1.01 -13.69
CA TYR A 121 -10.65 0.30 -14.06
C TYR A 121 -11.36 1.34 -13.20
N ALA A 122 -10.60 2.22 -12.55
CA ALA A 122 -11.12 3.34 -11.80
C ALA A 122 -10.45 4.62 -12.21
N LEU A 123 -11.23 5.70 -12.25
CA LEU A 123 -10.75 7.04 -12.51
C LEU A 123 -11.28 7.96 -11.43
N GLY A 124 -10.48 8.95 -11.04
CA GLY A 124 -10.88 9.81 -9.95
C GLY A 124 -9.94 10.96 -9.71
N TYR A 125 -10.18 11.60 -8.57
CA TYR A 125 -9.52 12.80 -8.11
C TYR A 125 -8.82 12.53 -6.79
N ARG A 126 -7.56 12.94 -6.68
CA ARG A 126 -6.80 12.93 -5.44
C ARG A 126 -7.02 14.26 -4.73
N TYR A 127 -7.81 14.24 -3.66
CA TYR A 127 -8.16 15.45 -2.92
C TYR A 127 -6.99 16.02 -2.12
N ASN A 128 -6.19 15.15 -1.52
CA ASN A 128 -4.96 15.53 -0.84
C ASN A 128 -3.99 14.34 -0.80
N ASP A 129 -2.86 14.51 -0.10
CA ASP A 129 -1.87 13.43 0.02
C ASP A 129 -2.40 12.17 0.73
N PHE A 130 -3.51 12.28 1.47
CA PHE A 130 -4.12 11.23 2.28
C PHE A 130 -5.39 10.63 1.68
N LEU A 131 -6.02 11.28 0.69
CA LEU A 131 -7.35 10.91 0.23
C LEU A 131 -7.50 11.01 -1.29
N SER A 132 -7.95 9.91 -1.89
CA SER A 132 -8.43 9.84 -3.27
C SER A 132 -9.85 9.30 -3.33
N VAL A 133 -10.64 9.87 -4.25
CA VAL A 133 -12.03 9.50 -4.50
C VAL A 133 -12.27 9.36 -5.99
N GLY A 134 -13.11 8.44 -6.41
CA GLY A 134 -13.34 8.17 -7.82
C GLY A 134 -14.54 7.28 -8.10
N LEU A 135 -14.66 6.92 -9.36
CA LEU A 135 -15.63 5.96 -9.88
C LEU A 135 -14.87 4.84 -10.57
N GLY A 136 -15.32 3.62 -10.33
CA GLY A 136 -14.73 2.43 -10.89
C GLY A 136 -15.77 1.55 -11.57
N THR A 137 -15.31 0.83 -12.58
CA THR A 137 -16.01 -0.25 -13.22
C THR A 137 -15.10 -1.47 -13.36
N GLY A 138 -15.64 -2.62 -13.74
CA GLY A 138 -14.83 -3.79 -14.00
C GLY A 138 -15.59 -4.92 -14.67
N ILE A 139 -14.88 -6.02 -14.86
CA ILE A 139 -15.44 -7.31 -15.24
C ILE A 139 -14.92 -8.34 -14.26
N GLU A 140 -15.82 -9.12 -13.66
CA GLU A 140 -15.43 -10.12 -12.68
C GLU A 140 -16.27 -11.38 -12.78
N THR A 141 -15.66 -12.47 -12.36
CA THR A 141 -16.28 -13.79 -12.32
C THR A 141 -16.03 -14.41 -10.96
N TYR A 142 -16.98 -15.23 -10.49
CA TYR A 142 -16.91 -15.90 -9.20
C TYR A 142 -16.87 -17.42 -9.34
N SER A 143 -16.62 -17.96 -10.54
CA SER A 143 -16.55 -19.41 -10.77
C SER A 143 -15.64 -19.75 -11.94
N TYR A 144 -14.93 -20.89 -11.86
CA TYR A 144 -13.91 -21.37 -12.81
C TYR A 144 -14.39 -21.69 -14.25
N GLY A 145 -15.59 -21.26 -14.65
CA GLY A 145 -16.16 -21.51 -15.98
C GLY A 145 -16.77 -20.28 -16.65
N LEU A 146 -16.50 -19.06 -16.15
CA LEU A 146 -17.03 -17.79 -16.68
C LEU A 146 -18.57 -17.73 -16.86
N LYS A 147 -19.31 -18.64 -16.21
CA LYS A 147 -20.77 -18.77 -16.37
C LYS A 147 -21.53 -17.53 -15.92
N GLU A 148 -20.98 -16.80 -14.96
CA GLU A 148 -21.56 -15.58 -14.40
C GLU A 148 -20.53 -14.47 -14.53
N LEU A 149 -20.84 -13.50 -15.38
CA LEU A 149 -20.02 -12.32 -15.61
C LEU A 149 -20.70 -11.11 -14.97
N PHE A 150 -20.02 -10.52 -14.01
CA PHE A 150 -20.45 -9.30 -13.33
C PHE A 150 -19.70 -8.09 -13.86
N VAL A 151 -20.42 -6.98 -13.95
CA VAL A 151 -19.91 -5.65 -14.28
C VAL A 151 -20.23 -4.73 -13.10
N PRO A 152 -19.34 -4.63 -12.09
CA PRO A 152 -19.57 -3.77 -10.94
C PRO A 152 -19.28 -2.32 -11.26
N VAL A 153 -20.25 -1.43 -11.04
CA VAL A 153 -20.04 0.02 -11.01
C VAL A 153 -20.02 0.46 -9.55
N HIS A 154 -18.96 1.15 -9.14
CA HIS A 154 -18.74 1.49 -7.74
C HIS A 154 -18.08 2.86 -7.55
N PHE A 155 -18.32 3.46 -6.39
CA PHE A 155 -17.44 4.52 -5.89
C PHE A 155 -16.14 3.89 -5.40
N ASP A 156 -15.02 4.54 -5.69
CA ASP A 156 -13.69 4.11 -5.28
C ASP A 156 -13.11 5.14 -4.29
N TYR A 157 -12.82 4.70 -3.08
CA TYR A 157 -12.26 5.53 -2.02
C TYR A 157 -10.96 4.92 -1.53
N MET A 158 -9.88 5.69 -1.55
CA MET A 158 -8.57 5.28 -1.05
C MET A 158 -8.04 6.28 -0.04
N ALA A 159 -7.76 5.80 1.17
CA ALA A 159 -7.13 6.57 2.23
C ALA A 159 -5.68 6.12 2.43
N PHE A 160 -4.74 7.01 2.17
CA PHE A 160 -3.31 6.79 2.44
C PHE A 160 -3.01 7.09 3.90
N LEU A 161 -2.40 6.14 4.61
CA LEU A 161 -2.17 6.25 6.05
C LEU A 161 -0.90 7.04 6.39
N LYS A 162 0.00 7.23 5.42
CA LYS A 162 1.28 7.90 5.62
C LYS A 162 1.71 8.69 4.39
N LYS A 163 2.11 9.94 4.59
CA LYS A 163 2.74 10.75 3.55
C LYS A 163 4.21 10.30 3.36
N SER A 164 4.41 9.28 2.54
CA SER A 164 5.74 8.76 2.18
C SER A 164 5.75 8.16 0.77
N LYS A 165 6.96 7.94 0.22
CA LYS A 165 7.17 7.27 -1.08
C LYS A 165 6.40 5.96 -1.15
N VAL A 166 6.71 5.06 -0.22
CA VAL A 166 5.91 3.84 0.02
C VAL A 166 4.83 4.20 1.03
N SER A 167 3.56 4.07 0.65
CA SER A 167 2.44 4.45 1.50
C SER A 167 1.48 3.29 1.71
N PRO A 168 1.27 2.84 2.96
CA PRO A 168 0.13 2.00 3.29
C PRO A 168 -1.17 2.73 2.96
N PHE A 169 -2.19 2.01 2.53
CA PHE A 169 -3.52 2.55 2.26
C PHE A 169 -4.62 1.59 2.65
N VAL A 170 -5.82 2.13 2.86
CA VAL A 170 -7.08 1.39 2.97
C VAL A 170 -7.94 1.77 1.78
N ARG A 171 -8.56 0.77 1.16
CA ARG A 171 -9.46 0.95 0.02
C ARG A 171 -10.88 0.52 0.38
N LEU A 172 -11.83 1.28 -0.11
CA LEU A 172 -13.26 1.02 0.02
C LEU A 172 -13.90 1.22 -1.34
N GLN A 173 -14.61 0.20 -1.81
CA GLN A 173 -15.40 0.24 -3.02
C GLN A 173 -16.83 -0.18 -2.68
N ALA A 174 -17.80 0.61 -3.11
CA ALA A 174 -19.21 0.33 -2.86
C ALA A 174 -20.06 0.74 -4.07
N GLY A 175 -20.99 -0.13 -4.46
CA GLY A 175 -21.86 0.13 -5.59
C GLY A 175 -22.75 -1.05 -5.96
N TYR A 176 -22.93 -1.25 -7.26
CA TYR A 176 -23.85 -2.22 -7.82
C TYR A 176 -23.17 -3.10 -8.88
N GLY A 177 -23.22 -4.41 -8.67
CA GLY A 177 -22.77 -5.44 -9.60
C GLY A 177 -23.87 -5.81 -10.57
N PHE A 178 -23.79 -5.36 -11.82
CA PHE A 178 -24.70 -5.78 -12.87
C PHE A 178 -24.31 -7.17 -13.37
N LEU A 179 -25.30 -8.04 -13.63
CA LEU A 179 -25.03 -9.33 -14.25
C LEU A 179 -25.12 -9.19 -15.77
N ALA A 180 -23.97 -9.16 -16.44
CA ALA A 180 -23.90 -9.05 -17.90
C ALA A 180 -24.27 -10.39 -18.56
N SER A 181 -23.67 -11.48 -18.09
CA SER A 181 -23.92 -12.84 -18.60
C SER A 181 -24.20 -13.82 -17.46
N ALA A 182 -25.06 -14.80 -17.74
CA ALA A 182 -25.49 -15.84 -16.82
C ALA A 182 -25.58 -17.19 -17.56
N ASP A 183 -25.65 -18.29 -16.82
CA ASP A 183 -25.91 -19.62 -17.37
C ASP A 183 -27.25 -19.62 -18.15
N GLU A 184 -27.33 -20.39 -19.23
CA GLU A 184 -28.50 -20.46 -20.13
C GLU A 184 -29.80 -20.85 -19.41
N ASN A 185 -29.68 -21.51 -18.25
CA ASN A 185 -30.81 -21.91 -17.43
C ASN A 185 -31.39 -20.78 -16.55
N VAL A 186 -30.83 -19.57 -16.61
CA VAL A 186 -31.30 -18.41 -15.80
C VAL A 186 -32.39 -17.65 -16.55
N ILE A 187 -33.60 -17.64 -16.00
CA ILE A 187 -34.80 -17.00 -16.56
C ILE A 187 -34.82 -15.50 -16.23
N GLU A 188 -34.54 -15.19 -14.97
CA GLU A 188 -34.47 -13.82 -14.47
C GLU A 188 -33.14 -13.60 -13.79
N LYS A 189 -32.49 -12.49 -14.15
CA LYS A 189 -31.24 -12.05 -13.56
C LYS A 189 -31.37 -10.63 -13.07
N ASN A 190 -31.08 -10.44 -11.78
CA ASN A 190 -30.88 -9.13 -11.21
C ASN A 190 -29.50 -9.07 -10.59
N GLY A 191 -28.80 -7.98 -10.91
CA GLY A 191 -27.59 -7.60 -10.17
C GLY A 191 -27.87 -7.33 -8.70
N GLY A 192 -26.89 -6.77 -8.01
CA GLY A 192 -27.14 -6.33 -6.64
C GLY A 192 -25.94 -5.63 -6.02
N LEU A 193 -26.06 -5.38 -4.72
CA LEU A 193 -25.08 -4.63 -3.97
C LEU A 193 -23.69 -5.30 -4.06
N ASN A 194 -22.70 -4.49 -4.40
CA ASN A 194 -21.28 -4.83 -4.43
C ASN A 194 -20.56 -3.99 -3.39
N PHE A 195 -19.78 -4.66 -2.54
CA PHE A 195 -18.96 -4.02 -1.52
C PHE A 195 -17.59 -4.70 -1.47
N CYS A 196 -16.54 -3.90 -1.43
CA CYS A 196 -15.17 -4.39 -1.32
C CYS A 196 -14.38 -3.45 -0.42
N THR A 197 -13.65 -4.00 0.54
CA THR A 197 -12.74 -3.20 1.37
C THR A 197 -11.49 -3.98 1.69
N GLY A 198 -10.37 -3.28 1.79
CA GLY A 198 -9.10 -3.92 2.06
C GLY A 198 -8.01 -2.95 2.41
N PHE A 199 -6.84 -3.51 2.64
CA PHE A 199 -5.63 -2.77 2.94
C PHE A 199 -4.55 -3.14 1.94
N GLY A 200 -3.67 -2.18 1.67
CA GLY A 200 -2.61 -2.36 0.70
C GLY A 200 -1.43 -1.44 0.92
N ILE A 201 -0.46 -1.58 0.03
CA ILE A 201 0.75 -0.78 -0.01
C ILE A 201 0.89 -0.20 -1.42
N LYS A 202 1.08 1.12 -1.49
CA LYS A 202 1.48 1.83 -2.69
C LYS A 202 3.00 1.89 -2.76
N TYR A 203 3.55 1.51 -3.90
CA TYR A 203 4.96 1.65 -4.23
C TYR A 203 5.12 2.57 -5.46
N PRO A 204 5.95 3.62 -5.38
CA PRO A 204 6.12 4.54 -6.49
C PRO A 204 6.98 3.90 -7.58
N GLY A 205 6.51 3.96 -8.82
CA GLY A 205 7.23 3.55 -10.01
C GLY A 205 8.00 4.71 -10.64
N TYR A 206 8.14 4.67 -11.96
CA TYR A 206 8.81 5.72 -12.73
C TYR A 206 7.81 6.84 -13.10
N ASP A 207 8.22 8.09 -12.91
CA ASP A 207 7.43 9.31 -13.18
C ASP A 207 6.06 9.31 -12.48
N SER A 208 4.97 9.14 -13.24
CA SER A 208 3.58 9.20 -12.78
C SER A 208 2.96 7.85 -12.47
N LEU A 209 3.71 6.75 -12.61
CA LEU A 209 3.20 5.40 -12.38
C LEU A 209 3.35 5.01 -10.90
N ASP A 210 2.25 4.65 -10.26
CA ASP A 210 2.22 4.04 -8.92
C ASP A 210 1.76 2.59 -9.02
N TYR A 211 2.45 1.68 -8.32
CA TYR A 211 2.03 0.29 -8.16
C TYR A 211 1.26 0.10 -6.85
N LEU A 212 0.11 -0.58 -6.92
CA LEU A 212 -0.74 -0.86 -5.78
C LEU A 212 -0.80 -2.37 -5.56
N PHE A 213 -0.57 -2.81 -4.31
CA PHE A 213 -0.73 -4.19 -3.89
C PHE A 213 -1.67 -4.24 -2.69
N ASP A 214 -2.77 -4.97 -2.78
CA ASP A 214 -3.79 -5.01 -1.74
C ASP A 214 -4.43 -6.39 -1.56
N ILE A 215 -4.97 -6.59 -0.36
CA ILE A 215 -5.79 -7.75 0.01
C ILE A 215 -7.15 -7.22 0.45
N ASN A 216 -8.21 -7.71 -0.17
CA ASN A 216 -9.56 -7.22 0.06
C ASN A 216 -10.53 -8.31 0.51
N PHE A 217 -11.46 -7.92 1.37
CA PHE A 217 -12.71 -8.62 1.62
C PHE A 217 -13.77 -8.10 0.65
N LYS A 218 -14.44 -9.00 -0.06
CA LYS A 218 -15.46 -8.67 -1.06
C LYS A 218 -16.78 -9.38 -0.76
N TYR A 219 -17.87 -8.64 -0.96
CA TYR A 219 -19.24 -9.12 -0.85
C TYR A 219 -20.04 -8.67 -2.07
N GLN A 220 -20.59 -9.64 -2.81
CA GLN A 220 -21.50 -9.41 -3.93
C GLN A 220 -22.80 -10.15 -3.67
N LYS A 221 -23.92 -9.43 -3.65
CA LYS A 221 -25.26 -10.01 -3.59
C LYS A 221 -25.90 -9.94 -4.98
N ALA A 222 -26.47 -11.02 -5.46
CA ALA A 222 -27.18 -11.09 -6.74
C ALA A 222 -28.37 -12.04 -6.64
N TYR A 223 -29.35 -11.87 -7.53
CA TYR A 223 -30.56 -12.69 -7.56
C TYR A 223 -30.67 -13.42 -8.90
N PHE A 224 -30.87 -14.73 -8.81
CA PHE A 224 -30.98 -15.63 -9.96
C PHE A 224 -32.23 -16.48 -9.82
N VAL A 225 -32.99 -16.62 -10.90
CA VAL A 225 -34.09 -17.59 -11.01
C VAL A 225 -33.69 -18.62 -12.06
N TYR A 226 -33.58 -19.89 -11.66
CA TYR A 226 -33.23 -20.99 -12.55
C TYR A 226 -34.48 -21.73 -13.04
N HIS A 227 -34.48 -22.14 -14.32
CA HIS A 227 -35.45 -23.09 -14.84
C HIS A 227 -35.08 -24.50 -14.33
N THR A 228 -35.81 -25.02 -13.34
CA THR A 228 -35.62 -26.41 -12.91
C THR A 228 -36.43 -27.33 -13.82
N ASN A 229 -35.80 -27.87 -14.86
CA ASN A 229 -36.35 -29.03 -15.57
C ASN A 229 -35.98 -30.30 -14.80
N THR A 230 -36.63 -30.56 -13.67
CA THR A 230 -36.43 -31.80 -12.91
C THR A 230 -37.35 -32.89 -13.45
N TRP A 231 -36.91 -33.58 -14.50
CA TRP A 231 -37.46 -34.87 -14.96
C TRP A 231 -36.41 -35.99 -14.84
N SER A 232 -35.58 -35.97 -13.80
CA SER A 232 -34.76 -37.12 -13.44
C SER A 232 -34.39 -37.03 -11.97
N ASP A 233 -35.13 -37.75 -11.13
CA ASP A 233 -34.62 -38.50 -9.98
C ASP A 233 -35.78 -39.32 -9.38
N GLN A 234 -36.36 -40.19 -10.22
CA GLN A 234 -36.91 -41.45 -9.75
C GLN A 234 -35.86 -42.52 -10.06
N ILE A 235 -34.90 -42.73 -9.17
CA ILE A 235 -34.32 -44.07 -8.99
C ILE A 235 -34.22 -44.32 -7.49
N SER A 236 -34.97 -45.33 -7.07
CA SER A 236 -34.98 -45.95 -5.76
C SER A 236 -33.71 -46.77 -5.52
N TYR A 237 -33.43 -46.98 -4.22
CA TYR A 237 -32.40 -47.80 -3.55
C TYR A 237 -31.14 -47.07 -3.10
#